data_AF-A0A9E1H732-F1
#
_entry.id   AF-A0A9E1H732-F1
#
_cell.length_a   1.000
_cell.length_b   1.000
_cell.length_c   1.000
_cell.angle_alpha   90.00
_cell.angle_beta   90.00
_cell.angle_gamma   90.00
#
_symmetry.space_group_name_H-M   'P 1'
#
loop_
_entity.id
_entity.type
_entity.pdbx_description
1 polymer ?
#
loop_
_entity_poly.entity_id
_entity_poly.type
_entity_poly.pdbx_seq_one_letter_code
_entity_poly.pdbx_strand_id
1 'polypeptide(L)'
;MEAKEKVSFIHSITAKIMLMVVVMVSLSLMACISIANVRASATVNNVNENFILSLTESAAKTLDKIPAEVDFSTQCAAVMQDMRMEGVSSAYGYLVDSDGTMLYHPTADKIGKSVENEVVKGVVSQLQSGNIPQDAVVTYNFNGTVKYAAYALTSDHKIVVMSADKGEIMEPITNMVRLMQITMGV
;
A
#
# COMPACT_ATOMS: atom_id res chain seq x y z
N MET A 1 -36.16 -60.26 26.38
CA MET A 1 -35.47 -59.68 25.21
C MET A 1 -34.77 -58.42 25.69
N GLU A 2 -33.46 -58.48 25.89
CA GLU A 2 -32.66 -57.32 26.31
C GLU A 2 -32.57 -56.30 25.17
N ALA A 3 -32.91 -55.04 25.47
CA ALA A 3 -32.72 -53.93 24.57
C ALA A 3 -31.21 -53.62 24.48
N LYS A 4 -30.60 -53.93 23.33
CA LYS A 4 -29.24 -53.48 23.01
C LYS A 4 -29.22 -51.95 22.98
N GLU A 5 -28.61 -51.36 23.99
CA GLU A 5 -28.35 -49.93 24.07
C GLU A 5 -27.50 -49.50 22.87
N LYS A 6 -28.05 -48.67 21.99
CA LYS A 6 -27.30 -48.05 20.90
C LYS A 6 -26.34 -47.03 21.51
N VAL A 7 -25.13 -47.45 21.84
CA VAL A 7 -24.07 -46.52 22.25
C VAL A 7 -23.82 -45.56 21.10
N SER A 8 -24.08 -44.27 21.33
CA SER A 8 -23.86 -43.19 20.37
C SER A 8 -22.41 -43.24 19.87
N PHE A 9 -22.22 -43.23 18.55
CA PHE A 9 -20.94 -43.46 17.84
C PHE A 9 -19.79 -42.55 18.32
N ILE A 10 -20.12 -41.41 18.95
CA ILE A 10 -19.20 -40.39 19.48
C ILE A 10 -18.52 -40.82 20.80
N HIS A 11 -19.06 -41.82 21.52
CA HIS A 11 -18.49 -42.27 22.80
C HIS A 11 -17.36 -43.29 22.65
N SER A 12 -17.13 -43.84 21.45
CA SER A 12 -16.03 -44.77 21.19
C SER A 12 -14.66 -44.08 21.24
N ILE A 13 -13.66 -44.76 21.80
CA ILE A 13 -12.26 -44.29 21.85
C ILE A 13 -11.74 -43.96 20.45
N THR A 14 -12.06 -44.80 19.45
CA THR A 14 -11.67 -44.58 18.05
C THR A 14 -12.25 -43.29 17.49
N ALA A 15 -13.52 -42.97 17.80
CA ALA A 15 -14.16 -41.74 17.34
C ALA A 15 -13.51 -40.50 17.98
N LYS A 16 -13.13 -40.56 19.26
CA LYS A 16 -12.42 -39.47 19.94
C LYS A 16 -11.03 -39.22 19.35
N ILE A 17 -10.28 -40.28 19.03
CA ILE A 17 -8.96 -40.18 18.38
C ILE A 17 -9.10 -39.57 16.98
N MET A 18 -10.04 -40.07 16.17
CA MET A 18 -10.30 -39.52 14.82
C MET A 18 -10.66 -38.04 14.88
N LEU A 19 -11.52 -37.64 15.83
CA LEU A 19 -11.87 -36.24 16.03
C LEU A 19 -10.66 -35.39 16.41
N MET A 20 -9.81 -35.86 17.34
CA MET A 20 -8.57 -35.16 17.71
C MET A 20 -7.65 -34.95 16.50
N VAL A 21 -7.49 -35.96 15.63
CA VAL A 21 -6.67 -35.84 14.42
C VAL A 21 -7.24 -34.78 13.48
N VAL A 22 -8.56 -34.78 13.23
CA VAL A 22 -9.20 -33.79 12.37
C VAL A 22 -9.03 -32.37 12.92
N VAL A 23 -9.19 -32.18 14.23
CA VAL A 23 -8.99 -30.88 14.88
C VAL A 23 -7.53 -30.43 14.79
N MET A 24 -6.57 -31.33 15.06
CA MET A 24 -5.14 -31.02 14.98
C MET A 24 -4.73 -30.60 13.57
N VAL A 25 -5.20 -31.32 12.55
CA VAL A 25 -4.95 -30.97 11.14
C VAL A 25 -5.55 -29.61 10.82
N SER A 26 -6.80 -29.34 11.22
CA SER A 26 -7.46 -28.05 10.97
C SER A 26 -6.71 -26.88 11.62
N LEU A 27 -6.28 -27.04 12.88
CA LEU A 27 -5.45 -26.05 13.58
C LEU A 27 -4.11 -25.81 12.88
N SER A 28 -3.46 -26.87 12.42
CA SER A 28 -2.19 -26.76 11.68
C SER A 28 -2.34 -25.99 10.37
N LEU A 29 -3.44 -26.23 9.63
CA LEU A 29 -3.73 -25.52 8.37
C LEU A 29 -3.99 -24.04 8.62
N MET A 30 -4.80 -23.70 9.64
CA MET A 30 -5.04 -22.29 10.01
C MET A 30 -3.75 -21.57 10.42
N ALA A 31 -2.85 -22.24 11.15
CA ALA A 31 -1.56 -21.69 11.50
C ALA A 31 -0.70 -21.43 10.25
N CYS A 32 -0.66 -22.37 9.30
CA CYS A 32 0.05 -22.21 8.04
C CYS A 32 -0.50 -21.03 7.22
N ILE A 33 -1.83 -20.90 7.07
CA ILE A 33 -2.46 -19.77 6.38
C ILE A 33 -2.11 -18.44 7.05
N SER A 34 -2.18 -18.39 8.38
CA SER A 34 -1.89 -17.17 9.14
C SER A 34 -0.43 -16.73 8.95
N ILE A 35 0.52 -17.66 9.04
CA ILE A 35 1.94 -17.38 8.82
C ILE A 35 2.18 -16.93 7.38
N ALA A 36 1.57 -17.61 6.41
CA ALA A 36 1.66 -17.25 5.00
C ALA A 36 1.11 -15.84 4.75
N ASN A 37 -0.06 -15.50 5.30
CA ASN A 37 -0.66 -14.18 5.18
C ASN A 37 0.25 -13.08 5.77
N VAL A 38 0.75 -13.26 6.98
CA VAL A 38 1.63 -12.27 7.65
C VAL A 38 2.90 -12.03 6.82
N ARG A 39 3.56 -13.11 6.36
CA ARG A 39 4.80 -13.00 5.59
C ARG A 39 4.56 -12.41 4.21
N ALA A 40 3.56 -12.90 3.48
CA ALA A 40 3.23 -12.40 2.15
C ALA A 40 2.82 -10.93 2.21
N SER A 41 1.99 -10.54 3.18
CA SER A 41 1.60 -9.15 3.38
C SER A 41 2.79 -8.26 3.69
N ALA A 42 3.71 -8.69 4.56
CA ALA A 42 4.92 -7.93 4.87
C ALA A 42 5.82 -7.75 3.65
N THR A 43 6.02 -8.82 2.85
CA THR A 43 6.83 -8.76 1.63
C THR A 43 6.19 -7.84 0.58
N VAL A 44 4.90 -7.98 0.30
CA VAL A 44 4.21 -7.12 -0.67
C VAL A 44 4.17 -5.67 -0.21
N ASN A 45 3.95 -5.40 1.09
CA ASN A 45 4.05 -4.05 1.63
C ASN A 45 5.45 -3.46 1.37
N ASN A 46 6.51 -4.17 1.75
CA ASN A 46 7.89 -3.66 1.64
C ASN A 46 8.31 -3.43 0.19
N VAL A 47 8.00 -4.37 -0.71
CA VAL A 47 8.30 -4.23 -2.14
C VAL A 47 7.56 -3.03 -2.74
N ASN A 48 6.28 -2.85 -2.42
CA ASN A 48 5.51 -1.72 -2.94
C ASN A 48 5.92 -0.39 -2.31
N GLU A 49 6.27 -0.35 -1.02
CA GLU A 49 6.84 0.84 -0.38
C GLU A 49 8.11 1.30 -1.10
N ASN A 50 9.06 0.38 -1.33
CA ASN A 50 10.30 0.68 -2.04
C ASN A 50 10.05 1.06 -3.51
N PHE A 51 9.10 0.40 -4.17
CA PHE A 51 8.78 0.67 -5.56
C PHE A 51 8.17 2.07 -5.73
N ILE A 52 7.16 2.42 -4.93
CA ILE A 52 6.53 3.75 -4.94
C ILE A 52 7.57 4.82 -4.61
N LEU A 53 8.45 4.59 -3.63
CA LEU A 53 9.55 5.50 -3.32
C LEU A 53 10.50 5.66 -4.53
N SER A 54 10.94 4.55 -5.12
CA SER A 54 11.86 4.58 -6.28
C SER A 54 11.26 5.30 -7.49
N LEU A 55 9.97 5.09 -7.76
CA LEU A 55 9.22 5.81 -8.79
C LEU A 55 9.21 7.33 -8.51
N THR A 56 8.95 7.70 -7.25
CA THR A 56 8.89 9.10 -6.82
C THR A 56 10.26 9.77 -6.94
N GLU A 57 11.32 9.11 -6.48
CA GLU A 57 12.71 9.58 -6.64
C GLU A 57 13.11 9.69 -8.11
N SER A 58 12.70 8.72 -8.94
CA SER A 58 12.98 8.73 -10.37
C SER A 58 12.27 9.90 -11.07
N ALA A 59 11.03 10.18 -10.69
CA ALA A 59 10.28 11.33 -11.18
C ALA A 59 10.95 12.65 -10.76
N ALA A 60 11.36 12.80 -9.50
CA ALA A 60 12.11 13.97 -9.03
C ALA A 60 13.41 14.20 -9.82
N LYS A 61 14.21 13.14 -10.00
CA LYS A 61 15.44 13.19 -10.81
C LYS A 61 15.17 13.48 -12.29
N THR A 62 13.98 13.15 -12.80
CA THR A 62 13.58 13.45 -14.18
C THR A 62 13.19 14.91 -14.31
N LEU A 63 12.47 15.46 -13.32
CA LEU A 63 12.16 16.89 -13.27
C LEU A 63 13.42 17.75 -13.22
N ASP A 64 14.43 17.34 -12.45
CA ASP A 64 15.74 18.03 -12.36
C ASP A 64 16.49 18.10 -13.69
N LYS A 65 16.16 17.21 -14.64
CA LYS A 65 16.79 17.15 -15.96
C LYS A 65 16.02 17.91 -17.02
N ILE A 66 14.85 18.48 -16.68
CA ILE A 66 14.08 19.30 -17.62
C ILE A 66 14.89 20.58 -17.90
N PRO A 67 15.29 20.83 -19.17
CA PRO A 67 16.03 22.05 -19.51
C PRO A 67 15.21 23.31 -19.24
N ALA A 68 15.86 24.42 -18.88
CA ALA A 68 15.16 25.68 -18.62
C ALA A 68 14.53 26.29 -19.89
N GLU A 69 14.99 25.86 -21.07
CA GLU A 69 14.53 26.36 -22.37
C GLU A 69 13.22 25.70 -22.85
N VAL A 70 12.76 24.63 -22.19
CA VAL A 70 11.50 23.97 -22.51
C VAL A 70 10.39 24.35 -21.53
N ASP A 71 9.14 24.21 -21.96
CA ASP A 71 8.00 24.44 -21.08
C ASP A 71 7.96 23.40 -19.95
N PHE A 72 8.40 23.81 -18.76
CA PHE A 72 8.39 22.99 -17.56
C PHE A 72 6.99 22.47 -17.23
N SER A 73 5.93 23.25 -17.48
CA SER A 73 4.56 22.83 -17.14
C SER A 73 4.14 21.60 -17.96
N THR A 74 4.35 21.63 -19.28
CA THR A 74 4.05 20.51 -20.17
C THR A 74 4.89 19.27 -19.83
N GLN A 75 6.19 19.44 -19.60
CA GLN A 75 7.08 18.31 -19.28
C GLN A 75 6.81 17.73 -17.90
N CYS A 76 6.56 18.58 -16.89
CA CYS A 76 6.14 18.16 -15.56
C CYS A 76 4.84 17.35 -15.63
N ALA A 77 3.84 17.82 -16.38
CA ALA A 77 2.59 17.09 -16.55
C ALA A 77 2.81 15.69 -17.14
N ALA A 78 3.68 15.55 -18.14
CA ALA A 78 4.03 14.25 -18.70
C ALA A 78 4.68 13.33 -17.66
N VAL A 79 5.68 13.80 -16.92
CA VAL A 79 6.33 13.03 -15.84
C VAL A 79 5.32 12.59 -14.78
N MET A 80 4.44 13.49 -14.33
CA MET A 80 3.43 13.17 -13.32
C MET A 80 2.35 12.21 -13.85
N GLN A 81 2.01 12.28 -15.14
CA GLN A 81 1.08 11.35 -15.78
C GLN A 81 1.66 9.95 -15.94
N ASP A 82 2.98 9.82 -16.05
CA ASP A 82 3.68 8.54 -16.10
C ASP A 82 3.86 7.89 -14.72
N MET A 83 3.69 8.66 -13.63
CA MET A 83 3.67 8.14 -12.26
C MET A 83 2.38 7.35 -11.97
N ARG A 84 2.28 6.17 -12.57
CA ARG A 84 1.16 5.24 -12.45
C ARG A 84 1.67 3.85 -12.10
N MET A 85 0.76 3.03 -11.57
CA MET A 85 1.00 1.62 -11.30
C MET A 85 -0.06 0.80 -12.03
N GLU A 86 0.38 -0.15 -12.86
CA GLU A 86 -0.54 -1.05 -13.54
C GLU A 86 -1.32 -1.88 -12.51
N GLY A 87 -2.64 -1.97 -12.68
CA GLY A 87 -3.53 -2.64 -11.74
C GLY A 87 -3.89 -1.85 -10.46
N VAL A 88 -3.36 -0.63 -10.29
CA VAL A 88 -3.67 0.22 -9.12
C VAL A 88 -4.24 1.55 -9.62
N SER A 89 -5.55 1.61 -9.75
CA SER A 89 -6.26 2.75 -10.36
C SER A 89 -6.18 4.01 -9.51
N SER A 90 -6.06 3.84 -8.19
CA SER A 90 -5.88 4.89 -7.21
C SER A 90 -4.47 5.51 -7.20
N ALA A 91 -3.52 4.96 -7.96
CA ALA A 91 -2.15 5.45 -8.00
C ALA A 91 -2.04 6.72 -8.85
N TYR A 92 -1.49 7.79 -8.28
CA TYR A 92 -1.22 9.03 -9.00
C TYR A 92 -0.04 9.81 -8.42
N GLY A 93 0.66 10.52 -9.32
CA GLY A 93 1.69 11.51 -8.99
C GLY A 93 1.15 12.94 -8.95
N TYR A 94 1.72 13.77 -8.09
CA TYR A 94 1.49 15.21 -8.08
C TYR A 94 2.73 15.97 -7.61
N LEU A 95 2.82 17.26 -7.94
CA LEU A 95 3.96 18.11 -7.65
C LEU A 95 3.54 19.27 -6.75
N VAL A 96 4.32 19.52 -5.70
CA VAL A 96 4.12 20.61 -4.75
C VAL A 96 5.37 21.46 -4.70
N ASP A 97 5.22 22.78 -4.66
CA ASP A 97 6.32 23.69 -4.40
C ASP A 97 6.75 23.63 -2.93
N SER A 98 7.94 24.16 -2.64
CA SER A 98 8.53 24.26 -1.31
C SER A 98 7.66 25.03 -0.30
N ASP A 99 6.77 25.91 -0.78
CA ASP A 99 5.81 26.65 0.05
C ASP A 99 4.50 25.89 0.33
N GLY A 100 4.34 24.70 -0.28
CA GLY A 100 3.14 23.87 -0.16
C GLY A 100 2.09 24.09 -1.24
N THR A 101 2.32 24.96 -2.22
CA THR A 101 1.43 25.18 -3.37
C THR A 101 1.50 24.00 -4.34
N MET A 102 0.36 23.41 -4.71
CA MET A 102 0.33 22.35 -5.71
C MET A 102 0.57 22.92 -7.11
N LEU A 103 1.71 22.59 -7.71
CA LEU A 103 2.10 23.00 -9.06
C LEU A 103 1.45 22.13 -10.14
N TYR A 104 1.24 20.86 -9.83
CA TYR A 104 0.51 19.92 -10.67
C TYR A 104 -0.29 18.97 -9.79
N HIS A 105 -1.51 18.64 -10.22
CA HIS A 105 -2.32 17.58 -9.63
C HIS A 105 -3.29 17.02 -10.69
N PRO A 106 -3.59 15.70 -10.72
CA PRO A 106 -4.52 15.12 -11.70
C PRO A 106 -5.91 15.77 -11.69
N THR A 107 -6.36 16.21 -10.52
CA THR A 107 -7.57 17.04 -10.37
C THR A 107 -7.22 18.52 -10.54
N ALA A 108 -7.67 19.12 -11.65
CA ALA A 108 -7.36 20.51 -12.00
C ALA A 108 -7.71 21.53 -10.89
N ASP A 109 -8.83 21.34 -10.18
CA ASP A 109 -9.27 22.22 -9.09
C ASP A 109 -8.32 22.27 -7.89
N LYS A 110 -7.33 21.38 -7.81
CA LYS A 110 -6.31 21.36 -6.76
C LYS A 110 -5.08 22.20 -7.13
N ILE A 111 -4.84 22.46 -8.40
CA ILE A 111 -3.66 23.22 -8.85
C ILE A 111 -3.75 24.66 -8.33
N GLY A 112 -2.62 25.18 -7.84
CA GLY A 112 -2.50 26.50 -7.23
C GLY A 112 -3.03 26.60 -5.79
N LYS A 113 -3.58 25.52 -5.23
CA LYS A 113 -4.01 25.48 -3.82
C LYS A 113 -2.94 24.85 -2.94
N SER A 114 -2.99 25.15 -1.64
CA SER A 114 -2.12 24.50 -0.65
C SER A 114 -2.43 23.02 -0.52
N VAL A 115 -1.39 22.21 -0.36
CA VAL A 115 -1.50 20.77 -0.18
C VAL A 115 -2.30 20.41 1.08
N GLU A 116 -3.20 19.44 0.94
CA GLU A 116 -4.05 18.95 2.05
C GLU A 116 -3.43 17.76 2.78
N ASN A 117 -2.52 17.04 2.13
CA ASN A 117 -1.86 15.86 2.68
C ASN A 117 -0.97 16.21 3.87
N GLU A 118 -1.29 15.70 5.05
CA GLU A 118 -0.57 15.96 6.31
C GLU A 118 0.91 15.56 6.27
N VAL A 119 1.25 14.50 5.54
CA VAL A 119 2.64 14.07 5.34
C VAL A 119 3.41 15.18 4.61
N VAL A 120 2.84 15.69 3.52
CA VAL A 120 3.47 16.71 2.69
C VAL A 120 3.52 18.05 3.41
N LYS A 121 2.50 18.39 4.20
CA LYS A 121 2.54 19.57 5.08
C LYS A 121 3.71 19.50 6.09
N GLY A 122 3.99 18.31 6.61
CA GLY A 122 5.16 18.08 7.46
C GLY A 122 6.49 18.32 6.73
N VAL A 123 6.59 17.88 5.48
CA VAL A 123 7.75 18.14 4.61
C VAL A 123 7.92 19.64 4.34
N VAL A 124 6.84 20.32 3.95
CA VAL A 124 6.83 21.78 3.74
C VAL A 124 7.31 22.53 4.99
N SER A 125 6.81 22.14 6.16
CA SER A 125 7.21 22.75 7.44
C SER A 125 8.70 22.57 7.73
N GLN A 126 9.26 21.40 7.43
CA GLN A 126 10.70 21.16 7.56
C GLN A 126 11.50 22.05 6.61
N LEU A 127 11.11 22.13 5.34
CA LEU A 127 11.76 22.99 4.35
C LEU A 127 11.73 24.47 4.76
N GLN A 128 10.58 24.96 5.25
CA GLN A 128 10.43 26.34 5.76
C GLN A 128 11.32 26.63 6.98
N SER A 129 11.62 25.61 7.79
CA SER A 129 12.54 25.73 8.92
C SER A 129 14.03 25.61 8.53
N GLY A 130 14.33 25.43 7.24
CA GLY A 130 15.68 25.23 6.72
C GLY A 130 16.19 23.79 6.86
N ASN A 131 15.34 22.84 7.27
CA ASN A 131 15.68 21.43 7.32
C ASN A 131 15.25 20.74 6.03
N ILE A 132 16.17 19.99 5.41
CA ILE A 132 15.88 19.22 4.20
C ILE A 132 15.61 17.77 4.62
N PRO A 133 14.34 17.32 4.61
CA PRO A 133 14.01 15.93 4.95
C PRO A 133 14.59 14.96 3.93
N GLN A 134 14.89 13.74 4.40
CA GLN A 134 15.18 12.62 3.51
C GLN A 134 13.88 12.14 2.83
N ASP A 135 13.99 11.72 1.58
CA ASP A 135 12.93 11.04 0.82
C ASP A 135 12.40 9.84 1.62
N ALA A 136 11.07 9.66 1.61
CA ALA A 136 10.45 8.61 2.38
C ALA A 136 9.11 8.18 1.79
N VAL A 137 8.70 6.97 2.18
CA VAL A 137 7.35 6.45 2.00
C VAL A 137 6.71 6.21 3.34
N VAL A 138 5.48 6.67 3.48
CA VAL A 138 4.69 6.49 4.70
C VAL A 138 3.28 6.03 4.35
N THR A 139 2.59 5.48 5.34
CA THR A 139 1.17 5.19 5.21
C THR A 139 0.36 6.14 6.09
N TYR A 140 -0.75 6.63 5.57
CA TYR A 140 -1.64 7.53 6.29
C TYR A 140 -3.09 7.23 5.97
N ASN A 141 -4.01 7.69 6.82
CA ASN A 141 -5.45 7.53 6.59
C ASN A 141 -6.02 8.81 5.99
N PHE A 142 -6.62 8.70 4.81
CA PHE A 142 -7.35 9.77 4.15
C PHE A 142 -8.82 9.37 4.01
N ASN A 143 -9.70 10.03 4.77
CA ASN A 143 -11.15 9.81 4.74
C ASN A 143 -11.58 8.34 4.92
N GLY A 144 -10.88 7.58 5.76
CA GLY A 144 -11.17 6.17 6.02
C GLY A 144 -10.37 5.19 5.15
N THR A 145 -9.69 5.68 4.11
CA THR A 145 -8.85 4.85 3.24
C THR A 145 -7.38 5.01 3.59
N VAL A 146 -6.72 3.91 3.93
CA VAL A 146 -5.27 3.89 4.15
C VAL A 146 -4.56 3.99 2.79
N LYS A 147 -3.70 5.00 2.67
CA LYS A 147 -2.90 5.30 1.47
C LYS A 147 -1.43 5.12 1.75
N TYR A 148 -0.70 4.69 0.74
CA TYR A 148 0.72 5.00 0.62
C TYR A 148 0.88 6.44 0.16
N ALA A 149 1.87 7.13 0.71
CA ALA A 149 2.37 8.40 0.23
C ALA A 149 3.90 8.34 0.26
N ALA A 150 4.52 8.35 -0.91
CA ALA A 150 5.95 8.61 -1.02
C ALA A 150 6.17 10.05 -1.43
N TYR A 151 7.23 10.66 -0.90
CA TYR A 151 7.72 11.95 -1.35
C TYR A 151 9.21 11.88 -1.66
N ALA A 152 9.62 12.63 -2.67
CA ALA A 152 11.02 12.87 -2.99
C ALA A 152 11.22 14.33 -3.37
N LEU A 153 12.39 14.89 -3.03
CA LEU A 153 12.72 16.28 -3.33
C LEU A 153 13.48 16.39 -4.66
N THR A 154 13.13 17.39 -5.45
CA THR A 154 13.98 17.88 -6.55
C THR A 154 15.16 18.68 -5.99
N SER A 155 16.15 18.98 -6.83
CA SER A 155 17.29 19.82 -6.49
C SER A 155 16.92 21.24 -6.03
N ASP A 156 15.76 21.75 -6.46
CA ASP A 156 15.20 23.03 -6.06
C ASP A 156 14.09 22.92 -4.99
N HIS A 157 14.06 21.80 -4.27
CA HIS A 157 13.16 21.53 -3.13
C HIS A 157 11.66 21.51 -3.45
N LYS A 158 11.28 21.29 -4.71
CA LYS A 158 9.92 20.87 -5.02
C LYS A 158 9.71 19.45 -4.53
N ILE A 159 8.50 19.17 -4.08
CA ILE A 159 8.12 17.91 -3.48
C ILE A 159 7.32 17.13 -4.51
N VAL A 160 7.94 16.10 -5.09
CA VAL A 160 7.25 15.11 -5.90
C VAL A 160 6.56 14.14 -4.96
N VAL A 161 5.29 13.87 -5.18
CA VAL A 161 4.51 12.98 -4.32
C VAL A 161 3.82 11.92 -5.17
N MET A 162 3.91 10.67 -4.74
CA MET A 162 3.11 9.57 -5.28
C MET A 162 2.17 9.05 -4.20
N SER A 163 0.89 8.93 -4.52
CA SER A 163 -0.10 8.30 -3.63
C SER A 163 -0.78 7.13 -4.29
N ALA A 164 -1.14 6.11 -3.50
CA ALA A 164 -1.90 4.95 -3.93
C ALA A 164 -2.68 4.36 -2.76
N ASP A 165 -3.87 3.79 -2.99
CA ASP A 165 -4.63 3.12 -1.95
C ASP A 165 -3.98 1.78 -1.58
N LYS A 166 -3.67 1.62 -0.29
CA LYS A 166 -3.05 0.39 0.22
C LYS A 166 -3.94 -0.83 0.00
N GLY A 167 -5.26 -0.64 0.06
CA GLY A 167 -6.23 -1.70 -0.19
C GLY A 167 -6.11 -2.31 -1.59
N GLU A 168 -5.99 -1.50 -2.64
CA GLU A 168 -5.84 -1.97 -4.02
C GLU A 168 -4.52 -2.74 -4.19
N ILE A 169 -3.42 -2.21 -3.66
CA ILE A 169 -2.10 -2.85 -3.72
C ILE A 169 -2.09 -4.21 -3.01
N MET A 170 -2.82 -4.32 -1.89
CA MET A 170 -2.86 -5.53 -1.06
C MET A 170 -3.98 -6.51 -1.46
N GLU A 171 -4.81 -6.15 -2.43
CA GLU A 171 -5.92 -6.98 -2.89
C GLU A 171 -5.49 -8.37 -3.37
N PRO A 172 -4.39 -8.54 -4.16
CA PRO A 172 -3.96 -9.85 -4.61
C PRO A 172 -3.65 -10.82 -3.45
N ILE A 173 -3.04 -10.32 -2.37
CA ILE A 173 -2.74 -11.13 -1.18
C ILE A 173 -4.02 -11.46 -0.41
N THR A 174 -4.91 -10.48 -0.28
CA THR A 174 -6.20 -10.68 0.40
C THR A 174 -7.04 -11.76 -0.31
N ASN A 175 -7.09 -11.71 -1.65
CA ASN A 175 -7.77 -12.70 -2.46
C ASN A 175 -7.12 -14.08 -2.38
N MET A 176 -5.79 -14.16 -2.41
CA MET A 176 -5.05 -15.42 -2.24
C MET A 176 -5.38 -16.09 -0.90
N VAL A 177 -5.33 -15.33 0.20
CA VAL A 177 -5.62 -15.85 1.55
C VAL A 177 -7.07 -16.33 1.65
N ARG A 178 -8.01 -15.57 1.09
CA ARG A 178 -9.42 -15.96 1.04
C ARG A 178 -9.63 -17.28 0.29
N LEU A 179 -8.96 -17.45 -0.85
CA LEU A 179 -9.03 -18.71 -1.61
C LEU A 179 -8.45 -19.88 -0.84
N MET A 180 -7.31 -19.69 -0.16
CA MET A 180 -6.71 -20.71 0.70
C MET A 180 -7.70 -21.19 1.78
N GLN A 181 -8.38 -20.26 2.45
CA GLN A 181 -9.40 -20.59 3.46
C GLN A 181 -10.54 -21.44 2.88
N ILE A 182 -11.12 -20.98 1.76
CA ILE A 182 -12.22 -21.69 1.07
C ILE A 182 -11.82 -23.12 0.68
N THR A 183 -10.63 -23.28 0.07
CA THR A 183 -10.18 -24.61 -0.41
C THR A 183 -9.89 -25.59 0.73
N MET A 184 -9.55 -25.11 1.91
CA MET A 184 -9.26 -25.95 3.08
C MET A 184 -10.47 -26.21 3.97
N GLY A 185 -11.64 -25.62 3.65
CA GLY A 185 -12.87 -25.78 4.42
C GLY A 185 -12.79 -25.16 5.82
N VAL A 186 -11.95 -24.13 5.98
CA VAL A 186 -11.75 -23.33 7.21
C VAL A 186 -12.28 -21.92 7.05
#